data_AF-A0A6V7JS71-F1
#
_entry.id   AF-A0A6V7JS71-F1
#
_cell.length_a   1.000
_cell.length_b   1.000
_cell.length_c   1.000
_cell.angle_alpha   90.00
_cell.angle_beta   90.00
_cell.angle_gamma   90.00
#
_symmetry.space_group_name_H-M   'P 1'
#
loop_
_entity.id
_entity.type
_entity.pdbx_description
1 polymer ?
#
loop_
_entity_poly.entity_id
_entity_poly.type
_entity_poly.pdbx_seq_one_letter_code
_entity_poly.pdbx_strand_id
1 'polypeptide(L)'
;LTEPIVPNDSQKPIPLPFGDADEGEEGSVVGWGFTVGHGGGTSETLKRAPMKVIKNNVCEVLIRDRVPDTQLCAFNGIGFGFCD
;
A
#
# COMPACT_ATOMS: atom_id res chain seq x y z
N LEU A 1 -17.66 13.82 -4.96
CA LEU A 1 -18.98 13.22 -4.64
C LEU A 1 -20.01 14.33 -4.68
N THR A 2 -21.09 14.13 -5.42
CA THR A 2 -22.21 15.10 -5.51
C THR A 2 -23.21 14.92 -4.37
N GLU A 3 -23.28 13.72 -3.77
CA GLU A 3 -24.10 13.40 -2.60
C GLU A 3 -23.28 12.60 -1.57
N PRO A 4 -23.63 12.63 -0.28
CA PRO A 4 -22.97 11.83 0.75
C PRO A 4 -23.15 10.32 0.50
N ILE A 5 -22.11 9.53 0.79
CA ILE A 5 -22.20 8.07 0.77
C ILE A 5 -23.06 7.60 1.96
N VAL A 6 -24.02 6.72 1.69
CA VAL A 6 -24.80 6.05 2.73
C VAL A 6 -24.10 4.73 3.07
N PRO A 7 -23.57 4.57 4.31
CA PRO A 7 -22.84 3.36 4.67
C PRO A 7 -23.69 2.09 4.55
N ASN A 8 -23.08 1.02 4.08
CA ASN A 8 -23.67 -0.32 3.96
C ASN A 8 -22.57 -1.39 4.08
N ASP A 9 -22.89 -2.66 3.83
CA ASP A 9 -21.94 -3.76 4.00
C ASP A 9 -20.73 -3.71 3.07
N SER A 10 -20.82 -3.03 1.93
CA SER A 10 -19.74 -2.86 0.96
C SER A 10 -19.12 -1.45 0.95
N GLN A 11 -19.68 -0.50 1.71
CA GLN A 11 -19.25 0.89 1.71
C GLN A 11 -19.19 1.42 3.14
N LYS A 12 -17.97 1.56 3.68
CA LYS A 12 -17.73 2.08 5.03
C LYS A 12 -16.50 2.99 5.01
N PRO A 13 -16.52 4.12 5.74
CA PRO A 13 -15.34 4.96 5.90
C PRO A 13 -14.29 4.21 6.74
N ILE A 14 -13.01 4.46 6.44
CA ILE A 14 -11.88 3.97 7.23
C ILE A 14 -11.38 5.10 8.14
N PRO A 15 -11.10 4.84 9.43
CA PRO A 15 -10.48 5.84 10.28
C PRO A 15 -9.07 6.16 9.78
N LEU A 16 -8.69 7.43 9.86
CA LEU A 16 -7.32 7.86 9.60
C LEU A 16 -6.44 7.60 10.82
N PRO A 17 -5.15 7.27 10.62
CA PRO A 17 -4.21 7.14 11.72
C PRO A 17 -3.99 8.50 12.41
N PHE A 18 -3.71 8.45 13.72
CA PHE A 18 -3.42 9.64 14.53
C PHE A 18 -1.91 9.91 14.69
N GLY A 19 -1.06 9.02 14.16
CA GLY A 19 0.39 9.10 14.27
C GLY A 19 1.08 8.28 13.19
N ASP A 20 2.40 8.27 13.25
CA ASP A 20 3.25 7.57 12.29
C ASP A 20 3.17 6.05 12.49
N ALA A 21 3.42 5.30 11.42
CA ALA A 21 3.46 3.85 11.47
C ALA A 21 4.78 3.35 12.08
N ASP A 22 4.69 2.34 12.93
CA ASP A 22 5.86 1.76 13.58
C ASP A 22 6.55 0.71 12.70
N GLU A 23 7.85 0.50 12.92
CA GLU A 23 8.56 -0.60 12.28
C GLU A 23 7.89 -1.94 12.61
N GLY A 24 7.59 -2.70 11.56
CA GLY A 24 7.01 -4.02 11.68
C GLY A 24 5.49 -4.04 11.76
N GLU A 25 4.83 -2.87 11.73
CA GLU A 25 3.39 -2.79 11.60
C GLU A 25 2.92 -3.45 10.29
N GLU A 26 1.85 -4.24 10.38
CA GLU A 26 1.31 -4.99 9.25
C GLU A 26 0.19 -4.22 8.57
N GLY A 27 0.23 -4.22 7.24
CA GLY A 27 -0.75 -3.54 6.40
C GLY A 27 -1.13 -4.35 5.18
N SER A 28 -2.09 -3.84 4.42
CA SER A 28 -2.44 -4.39 3.11
C SER A 28 -2.55 -3.26 2.11
N VAL A 29 -1.94 -3.44 0.94
CA VAL A 29 -2.23 -2.63 -0.23
C VAL A 29 -3.26 -3.36 -1.08
N VAL A 30 -4.25 -2.63 -1.58
CA VAL A 30 -5.34 -3.18 -2.39
C VAL A 30 -5.50 -2.36 -3.67
N GLY A 31 -5.84 -3.03 -4.77
CA GLY A 31 -6.03 -2.35 -6.05
C GLY A 31 -6.35 -3.29 -7.21
N TRP A 32 -6.52 -2.69 -8.40
CA TRP A 32 -6.81 -3.39 -9.66
C TRP A 32 -5.68 -3.25 -10.69
N GLY A 33 -4.50 -2.78 -10.25
CA GLY A 33 -3.33 -2.58 -11.11
C GLY A 33 -2.79 -3.88 -11.73
N PHE A 34 -1.65 -3.77 -12.41
CA PHE A 34 -1.02 -4.91 -13.07
C PHE A 34 -0.62 -5.99 -12.05
N THR A 35 -0.95 -7.25 -12.35
CA THR A 35 -0.60 -8.39 -11.48
C THR A 35 0.76 -9.02 -11.83
N VAL A 36 1.36 -8.59 -12.94
CA VAL A 36 2.72 -8.93 -13.36
C VAL A 36 3.43 -7.64 -13.75
N GLY A 37 4.76 -7.60 -13.60
CA GLY A 37 5.54 -6.43 -14.00
C GLY A 37 5.32 -6.05 -15.47
N HIS A 38 5.50 -4.76 -15.79
CA HIS A 38 5.45 -4.12 -17.12
C HIS A 38 5.04 -5.04 -18.29
N GLY A 39 3.77 -4.98 -18.69
CA GLY A 39 3.24 -5.70 -19.85
C GLY A 39 2.09 -6.68 -19.57
N GLY A 40 1.67 -6.81 -18.30
CA GLY A 40 0.45 -7.52 -17.92
C GLY A 40 -0.84 -6.78 -18.24
N GLY A 41 -1.98 -7.45 -18.09
CA GLY A 41 -3.28 -6.79 -17.99
C GLY A 41 -3.55 -6.33 -16.55
N THR A 42 -4.39 -5.31 -16.39
CA THR A 42 -4.97 -4.94 -15.09
C THR A 42 -5.92 -6.04 -14.61
N SER A 43 -6.22 -6.06 -13.32
CA SER A 43 -7.10 -7.08 -12.77
C SER A 43 -8.57 -6.71 -12.84
N GLU A 44 -9.41 -7.65 -13.25
CA GLU A 44 -10.89 -7.51 -13.18
C GLU A 44 -11.41 -7.61 -11.74
N THR A 45 -10.62 -8.15 -10.82
CA THR A 45 -11.00 -8.37 -9.42
C THR A 45 -10.05 -7.62 -8.50
N LEU A 46 -10.57 -7.09 -7.39
CA LEU A 46 -9.75 -6.39 -6.40
C LEU A 46 -8.71 -7.36 -5.85
N LYS A 47 -7.43 -6.97 -5.96
CA LYS A 47 -6.31 -7.71 -5.38
C LYS A 47 -5.88 -7.10 -4.05
N ARG A 48 -5.23 -7.93 -3.23
CA ARG A 48 -4.68 -7.58 -1.93
C ARG A 48 -3.28 -8.15 -1.83
N ALA A 49 -2.31 -7.33 -1.43
CA ALA A 49 -0.98 -7.78 -1.07
C ALA A 49 -0.69 -7.40 0.41
N PRO A 50 -0.29 -8.37 1.26
CA PRO A 50 0.13 -8.08 2.62
C PRO A 50 1.50 -7.39 2.59
N MET A 51 1.65 -6.37 3.43
CA MET A 51 2.86 -5.54 3.53
C MET A 51 3.27 -5.39 5.00
N LYS A 52 4.56 -5.14 5.24
CA LYS A 52 5.09 -4.86 6.57
C LYS A 52 5.93 -3.59 6.52
N VAL A 53 5.65 -2.64 7.41
CA VAL A 53 6.39 -1.39 7.50
C VAL A 53 7.84 -1.65 7.88
N ILE A 54 8.77 -0.99 7.19
CA ILE A 54 10.21 -1.03 7.48
C ILE A 54 10.71 0.39 7.75
N LYS A 55 11.80 0.53 8.50
CA LYS A 55 12.38 1.86 8.74
C LYS A 55 12.86 2.50 7.43
N ASN A 56 12.68 3.82 7.34
CA ASN A 56 13.14 4.60 6.19
C ASN A 56 14.64 4.40 5.92
N ASN A 57 15.50 4.42 6.95
CA ASN A 57 16.94 4.19 6.76
C ASN A 57 17.29 2.81 6.15
N VAL A 58 16.51 1.77 6.46
CA VAL A 58 16.66 0.45 5.84
C VAL A 58 16.21 0.51 4.38
N CYS A 59 15.08 1.18 4.12
CA CYS A 59 14.56 1.38 2.77
C CYS A 59 15.52 2.14 1.87
N GLU A 60 16.13 3.23 2.37
CA GLU A 60 17.11 4.04 1.65
C GLU A 60 18.30 3.21 1.16
N VAL A 61 18.77 2.26 1.95
CA VAL A 61 19.84 1.32 1.55
C VAL A 61 19.35 0.37 0.44
N LEU A 62 18.11 -0.09 0.52
CA LEU A 62 17.53 -1.01 -0.46
C LEU A 62 17.30 -0.34 -1.83
N ILE A 63 16.74 0.87 -1.83
CA ILE A 63 16.41 1.60 -3.06
C ILE A 63 17.58 2.48 -3.57
N ARG A 64 18.63 2.65 -2.74
CA ARG A 64 19.78 3.53 -3.00
C ARG A 64 19.39 4.98 -3.29
N ASP A 65 18.37 5.44 -2.58
CA ASP A 65 17.82 6.79 -2.71
C ASP A 65 17.28 7.26 -1.35
N ARG A 66 17.07 8.56 -1.19
CA ARG A 66 16.58 9.18 0.04
C ARG A 66 15.07 8.99 0.16
N VAL A 67 14.61 8.63 1.36
CA VAL A 67 13.18 8.56 1.69
C VAL A 67 12.85 9.75 2.60
N PRO A 68 12.08 10.74 2.13
CA PRO A 68 11.68 11.87 2.97
C PRO A 68 10.76 11.41 4.11
N ASP A 69 10.75 12.14 5.22
CA ASP A 69 9.93 11.81 6.40
C ASP A 69 8.41 11.86 6.14
N THR A 70 7.98 12.42 5.01
CA THR A 70 6.58 12.39 4.55
C THR A 70 6.22 11.11 3.79
N GLN A 71 7.14 10.16 3.70
CA GLN A 71 6.97 8.86 3.07
C GLN A 71 7.33 7.75 4.05
N LEU A 72 6.68 6.60 3.88
CA LEU A 72 6.99 5.37 4.57
C LEU A 72 7.33 4.28 3.56
N CYS A 73 8.10 3.30 3.99
CA CYS A 73 8.37 2.11 3.20
C CYS A 73 7.73 0.88 3.84
N ALA A 74 7.24 -0.02 2.99
CA ALA A 74 6.78 -1.32 3.40
C ALA A 74 7.32 -2.39 2.46
N PHE A 75 7.74 -3.53 3.00
CA PHE A 75 8.33 -4.62 2.25
C PHE A 75 7.95 -5.97 2.86
N ASN A 76 7.52 -6.91 2.02
CA ASN A 76 7.13 -8.26 2.45
C ASN A 76 7.76 -9.38 1.60
N GLY A 77 8.84 -9.06 0.88
CA GLY A 77 9.57 -10.00 0.02
C GLY A 77 9.37 -9.75 -1.48
N ILE A 78 10.20 -10.42 -2.28
CA ILE A 78 10.14 -10.35 -3.74
C ILE A 78 8.83 -10.99 -4.22
N GLY A 79 8.14 -10.32 -5.14
CA GLY A 79 6.81 -10.73 -5.64
C GLY A 79 5.64 -10.12 -4.89
N PHE A 80 5.89 -9.32 -3.84
CA PHE A 80 4.89 -8.55 -3.11
C PHE A 80 5.11 -7.06 -3.37
N GLY A 81 4.04 -6.35 -3.75
CA GLY A 81 4.09 -4.92 -4.00
C GLY A 81 2.84 -4.42 -4.72
N PHE A 82 2.89 -3.18 -5.14
CA PHE A 82 1.92 -2.57 -6.04
C PHE A 82 2.61 -2.25 -7.37
N CYS A 83 1.84 -2.30 -8.46
CA CYS A 83 2.27 -1.88 -9.78
C CYS A 83 1.22 -0.92 -10.33
N ASP A 84 1.68 0.14 -11.01
CA ASP A 84 0.88 1.06 -11.80
C ASP A 84 1.11 0.81 -13.29
#